data_AF-A0A3D5S1H9-F1
#
_entry.id   AF-A0A3D5S1H9-F1
#
_cell.length_a   1.000
_cell.length_b   1.000
_cell.length_c   1.000
_cell.angle_alpha   90.00
_cell.angle_beta   90.00
_cell.angle_gamma   90.00
#
_symmetry.space_group_name_H-M   'P 1'
#
loop_
_entity.id
_entity.type
_entity.pdbx_description
1 polymer ?
#
loop_
_entity_poly.entity_id
_entity_poly.type
_entity_poly.pdbx_seq_one_letter_code
_entity_poly.pdbx_strand_id
1 'polypeptide(L)'
;DEDLMDAADLVENEKVQIVNINNGERLETYVITGERGTGQICLNGPAARKAQVGDIIIIISYCSIDKAEAKTHKPVVIFPDEKNRLSN
;
A
#
# COMPACT_ATOMS: atom_id res chain seq x y z
N ASP A 1 -2.19 7.52 4.66
CA ASP A 1 -2.65 7.59 6.06
C ASP A 1 -1.69 6.81 6.91
N GLU A 2 -1.16 7.43 7.96
CA GLU A 2 -0.24 6.79 8.91
C GLU A 2 -0.87 5.56 9.60
N ASP A 3 -2.18 5.54 9.87
CA ASP A 3 -2.85 4.38 10.47
C ASP A 3 -2.79 3.15 9.56
N LEU A 4 -2.90 3.35 8.23
CA LEU A 4 -2.77 2.27 7.26
C LEU A 4 -1.32 1.77 7.13
N MET A 5 -0.34 2.67 7.29
CA MET A 5 1.07 2.31 7.28
C MET A 5 1.42 1.46 8.49
N ASP A 6 1.03 1.90 9.70
CA ASP A 6 1.25 1.17 10.94
C ASP A 6 0.60 -0.22 10.89
N ALA A 7 -0.64 -0.31 10.43
CA ALA A 7 -1.37 -1.57 10.35
C ALA A 7 -0.82 -2.53 9.28
N ALA A 8 -0.19 -2.00 8.23
CA ALA A 8 0.43 -2.78 7.16
C ALA A 8 1.92 -3.09 7.41
N ASP A 9 2.50 -2.62 8.53
CA ASP A 9 3.92 -2.72 8.84
C ASP A 9 4.81 -2.06 7.77
N LEU A 10 4.42 -0.87 7.31
CA LEU A 10 5.16 -0.06 6.33
C LEU A 10 5.89 1.11 7.00
N VAL A 11 7.09 1.42 6.51
CA VAL A 11 7.85 2.60 6.93
C VAL A 11 7.94 3.67 5.84
N GLU A 12 8.16 4.92 6.25
CA GLU A 12 8.37 6.02 5.29
C GLU A 12 9.58 5.75 4.39
N ASN A 13 9.45 6.08 3.10
CA ASN A 13 10.41 5.80 2.03
C ASN A 13 10.56 4.32 1.65
N GLU A 14 9.75 3.41 2.21
CA GLU A 14 9.76 2.01 1.80
C GLU A 14 9.29 1.84 0.36
N LYS A 15 9.97 0.97 -0.40
CA LYS A 15 9.59 0.65 -1.78
C LYS A 15 8.33 -0.23 -1.78
N VAL A 16 7.34 0.17 -2.57
CA VAL A 16 6.10 -0.57 -2.77
C VAL A 16 5.79 -0.75 -4.25
N GLN A 17 5.09 -1.84 -4.58
CA GLN A 17 4.42 -2.01 -5.85
C GLN A 17 2.95 -1.63 -5.72
N ILE A 18 2.46 -0.82 -6.66
CA ILE A 18 1.06 -0.47 -6.79
C ILE A 18 0.50 -1.21 -7.99
N VAL A 19 -0.61 -1.92 -7.79
CA VAL A 19 -1.37 -2.55 -8.88
C VAL A 19 -2.79 -2.01 -8.86
N ASN A 20 -3.26 -1.56 -10.02
CA ASN A 20 -4.58 -0.93 -10.14
C ASN A 20 -5.57 -1.94 -10.73
N ILE A 21 -6.63 -2.25 -9.98
CA ILE A 21 -7.65 -3.23 -10.36
C ILE A 21 -8.47 -2.73 -11.55
N ASN A 22 -8.73 -1.42 -11.60
CA ASN A 22 -9.62 -0.82 -12.57
C ASN A 22 -9.02 -0.73 -13.97
N ASN A 23 -7.69 -0.55 -14.09
CA ASN A 23 -7.04 -0.33 -15.39
C ASN A 23 -5.85 -1.27 -15.69
N GLY A 24 -5.45 -2.12 -14.74
CA GLY A 24 -4.37 -3.10 -14.92
C GLY A 24 -2.95 -2.52 -14.87
N GLU A 25 -2.77 -1.23 -14.60
CA GLU A 25 -1.45 -0.63 -14.45
C GLU A 25 -0.69 -1.24 -13.26
N ARG A 26 0.63 -1.37 -13.42
CA ARG A 26 1.55 -1.89 -12.42
C ARG A 26 2.77 -1.00 -12.38
N LEU A 27 3.07 -0.45 -11.22
CA LEU A 27 4.20 0.46 -11.04
C LEU A 27 4.86 0.25 -9.69
N GLU A 28 6.12 0.66 -9.60
CA GLU A 28 6.87 0.68 -8.35
C GLU A 28 7.09 2.13 -7.94
N THR A 29 6.97 2.39 -6.64
CA THR A 29 7.19 3.71 -6.04
C THR A 29 7.60 3.55 -4.57
N TYR A 30 7.55 4.61 -3.79
CA TYR A 30 7.84 4.59 -2.35
C TYR A 30 6.71 5.26 -1.56
N VAL A 31 6.61 4.91 -0.27
CA VAL A 31 5.60 5.44 0.64
C VAL A 31 6.04 6.81 1.19
N ILE A 32 5.09 7.74 1.26
CA ILE A 32 5.22 9.03 1.95
C ILE A 32 4.17 9.04 3.07
N THR A 33 4.57 9.45 4.27
CA THR A 33 3.64 9.50 5.41
C THR A 33 2.54 10.51 5.15
N GLY A 34 1.29 10.06 5.21
CA GLY A 34 0.11 10.92 5.10
C GLY A 34 -0.44 11.30 6.47
N GLU A 35 -1.35 12.27 6.52
CA GLU A 35 -2.01 12.65 7.76
C GLU A 35 -2.81 11.47 8.35
N ARG A 36 -2.61 11.21 9.65
CA ARG A 36 -3.18 10.07 10.38
C ARG A 36 -4.71 10.14 10.49
N GLY A 37 -5.37 9.01 10.28
CA GLY A 37 -6.82 8.82 10.45
C GLY A 37 -7.68 9.44 9.35
N THR A 38 -7.06 9.98 8.29
CA THR A 38 -7.75 10.65 7.18
C THR A 38 -8.31 9.71 6.13
N GLY A 39 -7.81 8.48 6.04
CA GLY A 39 -8.02 7.56 4.92
C GLY A 39 -7.30 7.99 3.63
N GLN A 40 -6.37 8.95 3.70
CA GLN A 40 -5.74 9.49 2.50
C GLN A 40 -4.83 8.46 1.83
N ILE A 41 -5.12 8.21 0.54
CA ILE A 41 -4.25 7.52 -0.42
C ILE A 41 -4.08 8.44 -1.62
N CYS A 42 -2.83 8.76 -1.95
CA CYS A 42 -2.51 9.70 -3.03
C CYS A 42 -1.35 9.17 -3.88
N LEU A 43 -1.56 9.09 -5.20
CA LEU A 43 -0.48 8.85 -6.15
C LEU A 43 0.01 10.18 -6.70
N ASN A 44 1.27 10.51 -6.41
CA ASN A 44 1.89 11.78 -6.79
C ASN A 44 2.73 11.66 -8.08
N GLY A 45 2.96 12.78 -8.74
CA GLY A 45 3.91 12.87 -9.86
C GLY A 45 3.56 11.94 -11.04
N PRO A 46 4.52 11.22 -11.62
CA PRO A 46 4.26 10.32 -12.76
C PRO A 46 3.24 9.22 -12.47
N ALA A 47 3.16 8.74 -11.22
CA ALA A 47 2.19 7.72 -10.82
C ALA A 47 0.74 8.21 -10.94
N ALA A 48 0.50 9.52 -10.79
CA ALA A 48 -0.82 10.13 -10.98
C ALA A 48 -1.39 9.94 -12.40
N ARG A 49 -0.53 9.71 -13.40
CA ARG A 49 -0.97 9.42 -14.78
C ARG A 49 -1.48 7.98 -14.97
N LYS A 50 -1.34 7.13 -13.94
CA LYS A 50 -1.60 5.68 -14.00
C LYS A 50 -2.78 5.24 -13.13
N ALA A 51 -3.45 6.18 -12.46
CA ALA A 51 -4.69 5.94 -11.73
C ALA A 51 -5.57 7.19 -11.76
N GLN A 52 -6.82 7.03 -11.37
CA GLN A 52 -7.76 8.11 -11.13
C GLN A 52 -8.32 8.02 -9.69
N VAL A 53 -8.83 9.15 -9.18
CA VAL A 53 -9.57 9.13 -7.90
C VAL A 53 -10.77 8.19 -8.06
N GLY A 54 -10.92 7.25 -7.12
CA GLY A 54 -11.95 6.22 -7.13
C GLY A 54 -11.50 4.87 -7.69
N ASP A 55 -10.31 4.77 -8.26
CA ASP A 55 -9.72 3.46 -8.61
C ASP A 55 -9.41 2.67 -7.33
N ILE A 56 -9.64 1.36 -7.39
CA ILE A 56 -9.24 0.41 -6.37
C ILE A 56 -7.83 -0.07 -6.70
N ILE A 57 -6.92 0.13 -5.76
CA ILE A 57 -5.52 -0.28 -5.88
C ILE A 57 -5.15 -1.28 -4.78
N ILE A 58 -4.12 -2.07 -5.03
CA ILE A 58 -3.46 -2.90 -4.02
C ILE A 58 -2.03 -2.37 -3.89
N ILE A 59 -1.58 -2.18 -2.64
CA ILE A 59 -0.24 -1.73 -2.29
C ILE A 59 0.49 -2.94 -1.70
N ILE A 60 1.66 -3.26 -2.25
CA ILE A 60 2.43 -4.47 -1.89
C ILE A 60 3.85 -4.04 -1.53
N SER A 61 4.30 -4.40 -0.33
CA SER A 61 5.73 -4.41 0.01
C SER A 61 6.27 -5.84 -0.07
N TYR A 62 7.58 -5.95 -0.36
CA TYR A 62 8.30 -7.21 -0.41
C TYR A 62 9.50 -7.14 0.53
N CYS A 63 9.71 -8.21 1.29
CA CYS A 63 10.92 -8.41 2.06
C CYS A 63 11.81 -9.49 1.43
N SER A 64 13.11 -9.39 1.69
CA SER A 64 14.05 -10.49 1.45
C SER A 64 14.32 -11.17 2.78
N ILE A 65 14.08 -12.48 2.82
CA ILE A 65 14.25 -13.31 4.01
C ILE A 65 14.89 -14.64 3.61
N ASP A 66 15.41 -15.38 4.58
CA ASP A 66 16.00 -16.67 4.31
C ASP A 66 14.96 -17.69 3.84
N LYS A 67 15.35 -18.59 2.93
CA LYS A 67 14.44 -19.59 2.34
C LYS A 67 13.78 -20.49 3.38
N ALA A 68 14.46 -20.75 4.50
CA ALA A 68 13.88 -21.51 5.60
C ALA A 68 12.75 -20.72 6.30
N GLU A 69 12.98 -19.45 6.60
CA GLU A 69 12.03 -18.54 7.24
C GLU A 69 10.83 -18.25 6.34
N ALA A 70 11.05 -18.14 5.02
CA ALA A 70 10.00 -17.88 4.03
C ALA A 70 8.88 -18.92 4.03
N LYS A 71 9.14 -20.15 4.47
CA LYS A 71 8.11 -21.20 4.56
C LYS A 71 7.09 -20.96 5.66
N THR A 72 7.47 -20.20 6.68
CA THR A 72 6.65 -19.93 7.87
C THR A 72 6.30 -18.44 8.02
N HIS A 73 6.90 -17.58 7.20
CA HIS A 73 6.59 -16.16 7.16
C HIS A 73 5.10 -15.95 6.85
N LYS A 74 4.46 -15.10 7.65
CA LYS A 74 3.08 -14.67 7.44
C LYS A 74 3.11 -13.20 7.07
N PRO A 75 2.67 -12.82 5.86
CA PRO A 75 2.59 -11.42 5.51
C PRO A 75 1.53 -10.71 6.34
N VAL A 76 1.73 -9.42 6.55
CA VAL A 76 0.68 -8.54 7.08
C VAL A 76 -0.30 -8.25 5.94
N VAL A 77 -1.59 -8.43 6.20
CA VAL A 77 -2.65 -8.18 5.21
C VAL A 77 -3.77 -7.42 5.90
N ILE A 78 -4.08 -6.23 5.38
CA ILE A 78 -5.16 -5.38 5.88
C ILE A 78 -6.19 -5.14 4.78
N PHE A 79 -7.45 -5.00 5.19
CA PHE A 79 -8.59 -4.72 4.29
C PHE A 79 -9.36 -3.53 4.85
N PRO A 80 -8.96 -2.30 4.50
CA PRO A 80 -9.72 -1.13 4.91
C PRO A 80 -11.05 -1.03 4.14
N ASP A 81 -11.98 -0.24 4.66
CA ASP A 81 -13.29 0.03 4.04
C ASP A 81 -13.17 0.95 2.81
N GLU A 82 -14.31 1.28 2.19
CA GLU A 82 -14.38 2.17 1.01
C GLU A 82 -13.87 3.60 1.25
N LYS A 83 -13.69 4.00 2.52
CA LYS A 83 -13.11 5.28 2.93
C LYS A 83 -11.67 5.11 3.41
N ASN A 84 -11.05 3.97 3.11
CA ASN A 84 -9.72 3.57 3.54
C ASN A 84 -9.55 3.58 5.07
N ARG A 85 -10.59 3.19 5.83
CA ARG A 85 -10.54 3.11 7.29
C ARG A 85 -10.48 1.66 7.74
N LEU A 86 -9.71 1.40 8.78
CA LEU A 86 -9.65 0.09 9.40
C LEU A 86 -10.87 -0.12 10.28
N SER A 87 -11.49 -1.29 10.18
CA SER A 87 -12.54 -1.71 11.11
C SER A 87 -11.88 -2.26 12.37
N ASN A 88 -12.40 -1.91 13.55
CA ASN A 88 -11.98 -2.52 14.82
C ASN A 88 -12.36 -4.00 14.90
#